data_AF-A0A956W184-F1
#
_entry.id   AF-A0A956W184-F1
#
_cell.length_a   1.000
_cell.length_b   1.000
_cell.length_c   1.000
_cell.angle_alpha   90.00
_cell.angle_beta   90.00
_cell.angle_gamma   90.00
#
_symmetry.space_group_name_H-M   'P 1'
#
loop_
_entity.id
_entity.type
_entity.pdbx_description
1 polymer ?
#
loop_
_entity_poly.entity_id
_entity_poly.type
_entity_poly.pdbx_seq_one_letter_code
_entity_poly.pdbx_strand_id
1 'polypeptide(L)'
;MQDRSNFWTRNWKRRRFLSGSALAASGAATLALVGCGDDDDDDDDTDGNGGGSSPTATAVSTPTATPEADVVKRGGHLNLMQGAIRSLDPHFDTWGTCANFGTNVYNALIKFSPDITEIQTDMATSLPEQPDELTFTLNIHDNITWQDIDPANGRKLTAEDVRWSIERQMTDEAGKYQHAYFFLGAVDSIEAPDDTTVTFKMSKPYAPMMSYLASPWTVIVNREAVEKYGDLTENALGSGPFIFDKWEKDVRVSVTANPNYWKKD
;
A
#
# COMPACT_ATOMS: atom_id res chain seq x y z
N MET A 1 20.12 -7.16 -25.38
CA MET A 1 19.77 -7.25 -23.95
C MET A 1 18.34 -6.75 -23.80
N GLN A 2 17.39 -7.64 -23.50
CA GLN A 2 16.01 -7.24 -23.21
C GLN A 2 16.01 -6.45 -21.89
N ASP A 3 15.38 -5.28 -21.90
CA ASP A 3 15.17 -4.45 -20.72
C ASP A 3 14.43 -5.28 -19.65
N ARG A 4 15.08 -5.51 -18.51
CA ARG A 4 14.53 -6.29 -17.38
C ARG A 4 13.49 -5.49 -16.57
N SER A 5 13.07 -4.32 -17.03
CA SER A 5 12.01 -3.54 -16.37
C SER A 5 10.66 -4.26 -16.44
N ASN A 6 9.95 -4.35 -15.32
CA ASN A 6 8.61 -4.97 -15.25
C ASN A 6 7.59 -4.28 -16.18
N PHE A 7 6.48 -4.96 -16.48
CA PHE A 7 5.44 -4.47 -17.40
C PHE A 7 4.95 -3.05 -17.02
N TRP A 8 4.70 -2.80 -15.73
CA TRP A 8 4.12 -1.56 -15.23
C TRP A 8 5.06 -0.36 -15.35
N THR A 9 6.34 -0.53 -15.01
CA THR A 9 7.34 0.53 -15.18
C THR A 9 7.57 0.84 -16.66
N ARG A 10 7.62 -0.19 -17.52
CA ARG A 10 7.72 -0.01 -18.97
C ARG A 10 6.53 0.77 -19.53
N ASN A 11 5.32 0.42 -19.12
CA ASN A 11 4.11 1.04 -19.66
C ASN A 11 3.89 2.46 -19.10
N TRP A 12 4.24 2.73 -17.85
CA TRP A 12 4.23 4.08 -17.29
C TRP A 12 5.24 5.00 -17.98
N LYS A 13 6.47 4.52 -18.26
CA LYS A 13 7.44 5.30 -19.03
C LYS A 13 6.92 5.62 -20.43
N ARG A 14 6.28 4.67 -21.11
CA ARG A 14 5.66 4.88 -22.43
C ARG A 14 4.52 5.92 -22.37
N ARG A 15 3.64 5.84 -21.36
CA ARG A 15 2.56 6.81 -21.17
C ARG A 15 3.07 8.21 -20.84
N ARG A 16 4.12 8.34 -20.01
CA ARG A 16 4.76 9.64 -19.71
C ARG A 16 5.51 10.23 -20.91
N PHE A 17 6.11 9.38 -21.76
CA PHE A 17 6.75 9.84 -22.99
C PHE A 17 5.72 10.38 -23.99
N LEU A 18 4.56 9.71 -24.13
CA LEU A 18 3.47 10.16 -25.00
C LEU A 18 2.78 11.43 -24.50
N SER A 19 2.64 11.62 -23.18
CA SER A 19 2.13 12.88 -22.62
C SER A 19 3.15 14.03 -22.66
N GLY A 20 4.45 13.74 -22.75
CA GLY A 20 5.52 14.75 -22.93
C GLY A 20 5.67 15.26 -24.37
N SER A 21 5.11 14.57 -25.36
CA SER A 21 5.23 14.93 -26.79
C SER A 21 4.14 15.88 -27.33
N ALA A 22 3.23 16.38 -26.49
CA ALA A 22 2.15 17.28 -26.91
C ALA A 22 2.47 18.79 -26.81
N LEU A 23 3.70 19.18 -26.41
CA LEU A 23 4.07 20.61 -26.21
C LEU A 23 5.21 21.11 -27.11
N ALA A 24 5.50 20.42 -28.22
CA ALA A 24 6.55 20.84 -29.15
C ALA A 24 6.07 20.86 -30.61
N ALA A 25 5.06 21.65 -30.93
CA ALA A 25 4.89 22.20 -32.29
C ALA A 25 3.91 23.39 -32.28
N SER A 26 4.29 24.44 -33.02
CA SER A 26 3.67 25.78 -33.19
C SER A 26 3.87 26.74 -32.01
N GLY A 27 4.60 27.85 -32.11
CA GLY A 27 5.00 28.65 -33.26
C GLY A 27 4.40 30.06 -33.11
N ALA A 28 5.25 31.08 -33.05
CA ALA A 28 5.01 32.44 -32.58
C ALA A 28 3.94 33.28 -33.32
N ALA A 29 3.27 34.20 -32.60
CA ALA A 29 2.84 35.51 -33.09
C ALA A 29 2.52 36.50 -31.93
N THR A 30 3.26 37.61 -31.87
CA THR A 30 3.07 38.79 -30.99
C THR A 30 2.09 39.81 -31.59
N LEU A 31 1.47 40.65 -30.73
CA LEU A 31 0.87 42.01 -30.92
C LEU A 31 -0.53 42.07 -30.25
N ALA A 32 -1.06 43.12 -29.64
CA ALA A 32 -0.61 44.34 -28.94
C ALA A 32 -1.90 45.03 -28.39
N LEU A 33 -1.74 45.87 -27.35
CA LEU A 33 -2.54 47.08 -27.00
C LEU A 33 -3.93 46.99 -26.30
N VAL A 34 -3.92 47.61 -25.09
CA VAL A 34 -4.83 48.65 -24.54
C VAL A 34 -6.17 48.25 -23.89
N GLY A 35 -6.31 48.67 -22.63
CA GLY A 35 -7.57 48.95 -21.94
C GLY A 35 -7.33 49.51 -20.52
N CYS A 36 -7.70 50.78 -20.30
CA CYS A 36 -7.39 51.67 -19.16
C CYS A 36 -8.10 51.41 -17.82
N GLY A 37 -7.58 52.09 -16.79
CA GLY A 37 -8.34 52.79 -15.72
C GLY A 37 -8.07 52.27 -14.30
N ASP A 38 -7.93 53.06 -13.24
CA ASP A 38 -7.90 54.51 -12.95
C ASP A 38 -7.55 54.65 -11.44
N ASP A 39 -7.40 55.87 -10.93
CA ASP A 39 -7.40 56.32 -9.51
C ASP A 39 -6.04 56.61 -8.82
N ASP A 40 -5.61 57.85 -9.05
CA ASP A 40 -5.14 58.92 -8.15
C ASP A 40 -5.02 58.68 -6.62
N ASP A 41 -3.94 59.18 -6.00
CA ASP A 41 -3.98 60.39 -5.14
C ASP A 41 -2.61 60.70 -4.49
N ASP A 42 -2.18 61.95 -4.73
CA ASP A 42 -1.45 62.94 -3.90
C ASP A 42 0.00 62.71 -3.38
N ASP A 43 0.92 63.50 -3.98
CA ASP A 43 1.72 64.62 -3.41
C ASP A 43 2.24 64.49 -1.95
N ASP A 44 3.46 64.85 -1.55
CA ASP A 44 4.30 66.00 -1.94
C ASP A 44 5.71 65.88 -1.32
N ASP A 45 6.70 66.39 -2.04
CA ASP A 45 7.94 67.14 -1.68
C ASP A 45 8.49 67.17 -0.22
N THR A 46 9.78 67.31 0.10
CA THR A 46 11.02 67.71 -0.61
C THR A 46 12.25 67.48 0.29
N ASP A 47 13.42 67.29 -0.35
CA ASP A 47 14.78 67.75 -0.04
C ASP A 47 15.45 67.57 1.35
N GLY A 48 16.70 67.07 1.33
CA GLY A 48 17.67 67.43 2.37
C GLY A 48 18.86 66.49 2.62
N ASN A 49 19.94 66.67 1.84
CA ASN A 49 21.30 66.14 2.00
C ASN A 49 21.90 66.14 3.44
N GLY A 50 22.56 65.05 3.85
CA GLY A 50 23.48 65.05 5.00
C GLY A 50 24.01 63.67 5.41
N GLY A 51 25.32 63.45 5.28
CA GLY A 51 25.97 62.15 5.51
C GLY A 51 26.14 61.71 6.98
N GLY A 52 26.49 60.43 7.16
CA GLY A 52 26.92 59.90 8.47
C GLY A 52 26.94 58.38 8.56
N SER A 53 28.14 57.80 8.42
CA SER A 53 28.64 56.56 9.02
C SER A 53 27.75 55.30 9.08
N SER A 54 28.14 54.30 8.28
CA SER A 54 27.66 52.92 8.33
C SER A 54 28.13 52.21 9.62
N PRO A 55 27.24 51.65 10.45
CA PRO A 55 27.65 50.73 11.51
C PRO A 55 27.86 49.33 10.91
N THR A 56 29.06 48.78 11.13
CA THR A 56 29.41 47.40 10.80
C THR A 56 28.54 46.43 11.61
N ALA A 57 27.60 45.75 10.95
CA ALA A 57 26.85 44.65 11.53
C ALA A 57 27.80 43.46 11.75
N THR A 58 28.13 43.17 12.99
CA THR A 58 28.84 41.93 13.36
C THR A 58 27.85 40.79 13.24
N ALA A 59 28.04 39.93 12.23
CA ALA A 59 27.26 38.71 12.07
C ALA A 59 27.57 37.76 13.24
N VAL A 60 26.62 37.62 14.17
CA VAL A 60 26.65 36.54 15.15
C VAL A 60 26.28 35.26 14.42
N SER A 61 27.26 34.39 14.21
CA SER A 61 27.04 33.06 13.68
C SER A 61 26.32 32.22 14.75
N THR A 62 25.00 32.08 14.63
CA THR A 62 24.22 31.10 15.38
C THR A 62 24.72 29.72 14.99
N PRO A 63 25.16 28.85 15.92
CA PRO A 63 25.53 27.49 15.57
C PRO A 63 24.29 26.77 15.05
N THR A 64 24.36 26.31 13.80
CA THR A 64 23.36 25.40 13.22
C THR A 64 23.34 24.14 14.07
N ALA A 65 22.29 23.96 14.86
CA ALA A 65 22.06 22.70 15.56
C ALA A 65 21.96 21.59 14.52
N THR A 66 22.89 20.64 14.58
CA THR A 66 22.75 19.37 13.87
C THR A 66 21.49 18.71 14.40
N PRO A 67 20.52 18.32 13.54
CA PRO A 67 19.34 17.61 14.02
C PRO A 67 19.83 16.31 14.67
N GLU A 68 19.55 16.19 15.97
CA GLU A 68 19.79 14.96 16.72
C GLU A 68 18.98 13.86 16.04
N ALA A 69 19.65 12.80 15.58
CA ALA A 69 18.96 11.69 14.96
C ALA A 69 17.95 11.14 15.97
N ASP A 70 16.66 11.18 15.63
CA ASP A 70 15.59 10.66 16.49
C ASP A 70 15.91 9.21 16.86
N VAL A 71 16.27 8.99 18.13
CA VAL A 71 16.51 7.66 18.66
C VAL A 71 15.16 6.94 18.68
N VAL A 72 15.00 5.95 17.78
CA VAL A 72 13.78 5.14 17.71
C VAL A 72 13.58 4.39 19.02
N LYS A 73 12.61 4.82 19.83
CA LYS A 73 12.21 4.11 21.06
C LYS A 73 11.48 2.82 20.69
N ARG A 74 12.00 1.68 21.12
CA ARG A 74 11.39 0.37 20.93
C ARG A 74 10.64 -0.06 22.20
N GLY A 75 9.52 -0.77 21.99
CA GLY A 75 8.67 -1.29 23.06
C GLY A 75 7.62 -0.29 23.56
N GLY A 76 6.60 -0.83 24.23
CA GLY A 76 5.48 -0.07 24.78
C GLY A 76 4.12 -0.63 24.36
N HIS A 77 3.05 0.04 24.84
CA HIS A 77 1.68 -0.26 24.45
C HIS A 77 1.08 0.92 23.70
N LEU A 78 0.51 0.65 22.54
CA LEU A 78 -0.26 1.61 21.78
C LEU A 78 -1.75 1.30 21.98
N ASN A 79 -2.48 2.20 22.65
CA ASN A 79 -3.92 2.11 22.78
C ASN A 79 -4.56 3.01 21.72
N LEU A 80 -5.26 2.41 20.76
CA LEU A 80 -6.00 3.13 19.73
C LEU A 80 -7.49 3.00 19.98
N MET A 81 -8.20 4.13 19.97
CA MET A 81 -9.66 4.11 19.96
C MET A 81 -10.13 3.93 18.51
N GLN A 82 -10.92 2.89 18.27
CA GLN A 82 -11.47 2.55 16.96
C GLN A 82 -12.96 2.24 17.09
N GLY A 83 -13.69 2.27 15.97
CA GLY A 83 -15.05 1.75 15.93
C GLY A 83 -15.08 0.24 16.21
N ALA A 84 -16.27 -0.29 16.51
CA ALA A 84 -16.43 -1.72 16.75
C ALA A 84 -15.95 -2.54 15.54
N ILE A 85 -15.19 -3.59 15.83
CA ILE A 85 -14.85 -4.64 14.87
C ILE A 85 -16.00 -5.64 14.87
N ARG A 86 -16.41 -6.12 13.70
CA ARG A 86 -17.55 -7.04 13.54
C ARG A 86 -17.09 -8.47 13.26
N SER A 87 -15.94 -8.60 12.62
CA SER A 87 -15.28 -9.84 12.27
C SER A 87 -13.78 -9.59 12.14
N LEU A 88 -12.97 -10.61 12.41
CA LEU A 88 -11.52 -10.64 12.18
C LEU A 88 -11.15 -11.28 10.83
N ASP A 89 -12.14 -11.76 10.07
CA ASP A 89 -11.95 -12.38 8.76
C ASP A 89 -12.01 -11.31 7.65
N PRO A 90 -10.86 -10.99 7.02
CA PRO A 90 -10.78 -9.94 6.01
C PRO A 90 -11.48 -10.31 4.70
N HIS A 91 -11.78 -11.59 4.46
CA HIS A 91 -12.53 -12.01 3.28
C HIS A 91 -14.04 -11.94 3.49
N PHE A 92 -14.50 -12.06 4.74
CA PHE A 92 -15.90 -12.01 5.13
C PHE A 92 -16.40 -10.58 5.38
N ASP A 93 -15.63 -9.72 6.05
CA ASP A 93 -16.11 -8.37 6.40
C ASP A 93 -15.93 -7.36 5.24
N THR A 94 -16.60 -6.22 5.37
CA THR A 94 -16.44 -5.03 4.52
C THR A 94 -16.07 -3.79 5.33
N TRP A 95 -16.05 -3.90 6.65
CA TRP A 95 -15.92 -2.74 7.53
C TRP A 95 -14.48 -2.33 7.78
N GLY A 96 -14.16 -1.05 7.61
CA GLY A 96 -12.78 -0.55 7.67
C GLY A 96 -12.03 -0.88 8.97
N THR A 97 -12.71 -1.13 10.09
CA THR A 97 -12.04 -1.57 11.34
C THR A 97 -11.47 -2.98 11.21
N CYS A 98 -12.14 -3.88 10.48
CA CYS A 98 -11.61 -5.19 10.11
C CYS A 98 -10.39 -5.05 9.18
N ALA A 99 -10.43 -4.18 8.16
CA ALA A 99 -9.25 -3.92 7.32
C ALA A 99 -8.07 -3.37 8.12
N ASN A 100 -8.32 -2.45 9.06
CA ASN A 100 -7.28 -1.88 9.92
C ASN A 100 -6.66 -2.95 10.83
N PHE A 101 -7.46 -3.83 11.43
CA PHE A 101 -6.96 -4.98 12.16
C PHE A 101 -6.17 -5.93 11.24
N GLY A 102 -6.77 -6.29 10.09
CA GLY A 102 -6.25 -7.28 9.18
C GLY A 102 -4.89 -6.89 8.59
N THR A 103 -4.69 -5.63 8.22
CA THR A 103 -3.40 -5.12 7.71
C THR A 103 -2.27 -5.11 8.74
N ASN A 104 -2.56 -5.34 10.02
CA ASN A 104 -1.56 -5.52 11.09
C ASN A 104 -1.24 -7.00 11.38
N VAL A 105 -2.20 -7.90 11.13
CA VAL A 105 -2.07 -9.34 11.46
C VAL A 105 -1.71 -10.18 10.23
N TYR A 106 -2.19 -9.78 9.05
CA TYR A 106 -1.95 -10.44 7.77
C TYR A 106 -1.10 -9.54 6.87
N ASN A 107 -0.45 -10.14 5.87
CA ASN A 107 0.21 -9.43 4.79
C ASN A 107 -0.56 -9.65 3.47
N ALA A 108 -0.39 -8.73 2.52
CA ALA A 108 -0.92 -8.85 1.15
C ALA A 108 0.21 -9.18 0.18
N LEU A 109 -0.11 -9.53 -1.08
CA LEU A 109 0.92 -9.66 -2.12
C LEU A 109 1.53 -8.31 -2.46
N ILE A 110 0.65 -7.35 -2.70
CA ILE A 110 0.94 -5.94 -2.95
C ILE A 110 -0.08 -5.13 -2.16
N LYS A 111 0.17 -3.84 -1.95
CA LYS A 111 -0.73 -2.99 -1.16
C LYS A 111 -0.66 -1.54 -1.61
N PHE A 112 -1.70 -0.79 -1.28
CA PHE A 112 -1.62 0.66 -1.37
C PHE A 112 -0.59 1.22 -0.37
N SER A 113 0.07 2.30 -0.77
CA SER A 113 0.83 3.19 0.12
C SER A 113 -0.10 3.76 1.21
N PRO A 114 0.46 4.18 2.36
CA PRO A 114 -0.36 4.71 3.45
C PRO A 114 -1.23 5.91 3.07
N ASP A 115 -0.82 6.71 2.09
CA ASP A 115 -1.58 7.83 1.53
C ASP A 115 -2.47 7.44 0.33
N ILE A 116 -2.46 6.16 -0.05
CA ILE A 116 -3.31 5.55 -1.09
C ILE A 116 -3.02 6.15 -2.49
N THR A 117 -1.82 6.67 -2.70
CA THR A 117 -1.44 7.30 -3.98
C THR A 117 -0.83 6.30 -4.96
N GLU A 118 -0.13 5.31 -4.44
CA GLU A 118 0.64 4.32 -5.20
C GLU A 118 0.40 2.90 -4.71
N ILE A 119 0.56 1.92 -5.62
CA ILE A 119 0.60 0.50 -5.28
C ILE A 119 2.07 0.07 -5.16
N GLN A 120 2.39 -0.53 -4.03
CA GLN A 120 3.72 -0.99 -3.66
C GLN A 120 3.71 -2.49 -3.31
N THR A 121 4.90 -3.06 -3.21
CA THR A 121 5.06 -4.46 -2.80
C THR A 121 4.82 -4.67 -1.31
N ASP A 122 4.32 -5.86 -0.96
CA ASP A 122 4.33 -6.36 0.41
C ASP A 122 5.02 -7.73 0.45
N MET A 123 4.30 -8.85 0.36
CA MET A 123 4.92 -10.18 0.22
C MET A 123 5.61 -10.38 -1.14
N ALA A 124 5.12 -9.73 -2.19
CA ALA A 124 5.68 -9.88 -3.52
C ALA A 124 7.04 -9.17 -3.64
N THR A 125 8.00 -9.77 -4.35
CA THR A 125 9.31 -9.15 -4.58
C THR A 125 9.24 -7.99 -5.58
N SER A 126 8.19 -7.94 -6.39
CA SER A 126 7.93 -6.90 -7.39
C SER A 126 6.43 -6.80 -7.69
N LEU A 127 6.00 -5.70 -8.31
CA LEU A 127 4.65 -5.64 -8.90
C LEU A 127 4.46 -6.76 -9.94
N PRO A 128 3.24 -7.31 -10.09
CA PRO A 128 2.95 -8.40 -11.03
C PRO A 128 3.51 -8.17 -12.43
N GLU A 129 4.17 -9.18 -13.01
CA GLU A 129 4.45 -9.19 -14.43
C GLU A 129 3.19 -9.58 -15.21
N GLN A 130 3.02 -8.98 -16.38
CA GLN A 130 1.91 -9.28 -17.29
C GLN A 130 2.52 -9.64 -18.66
N PRO A 131 2.87 -10.93 -18.88
CA PRO A 131 3.50 -11.36 -20.14
C PRO A 131 2.53 -11.28 -21.34
N ASP A 132 1.23 -11.41 -21.09
CA ASP A 132 0.15 -11.29 -22.08
C ASP A 132 -1.11 -10.69 -21.43
N GLU A 133 -2.17 -10.44 -22.22
CA GLU A 133 -3.39 -9.77 -21.74
C GLU A 133 -4.18 -10.54 -20.68
N LEU A 134 -3.91 -11.84 -20.52
CA LEU A 134 -4.68 -12.77 -19.70
C LEU A 134 -3.86 -13.39 -18.55
N THR A 135 -2.57 -13.08 -18.43
CA THR A 135 -1.70 -13.71 -17.43
C THR A 135 -1.10 -12.64 -16.52
N PHE A 136 -1.19 -12.85 -15.20
CA PHE A 136 -0.45 -12.08 -14.20
C PHE A 136 0.43 -13.02 -13.38
N THR A 137 1.72 -12.73 -13.27
CA THR A 137 2.67 -13.54 -12.49
C THR A 137 3.33 -12.70 -11.41
N LEU A 138 3.37 -13.23 -10.19
CA LEU A 138 4.04 -12.63 -9.05
C LEU A 138 5.05 -13.62 -8.46
N ASN A 139 6.14 -13.08 -7.94
CA ASN A 139 7.07 -13.83 -7.09
C ASN A 139 6.95 -13.29 -5.66
N ILE A 140 6.92 -14.17 -4.66
CA ILE A 140 6.92 -13.81 -3.24
C ILE A 140 8.29 -14.02 -2.60
N HIS A 141 8.56 -13.32 -1.49
CA HIS A 141 9.78 -13.53 -0.71
C HIS A 141 9.85 -14.96 -0.16
N ASP A 142 11.02 -15.59 -0.26
CA ASP A 142 11.24 -16.98 0.15
C ASP A 142 11.35 -17.17 1.69
N ASN A 143 11.54 -16.08 2.43
CA ASN A 143 11.73 -16.11 3.88
C ASN A 143 10.45 -15.81 4.68
N ILE A 144 9.28 -15.79 4.04
CA ILE A 144 8.01 -15.51 4.71
C ILE A 144 7.61 -16.73 5.53
N THR A 145 7.27 -16.51 6.79
CA THR A 145 6.73 -17.53 7.69
C THR A 145 5.38 -17.08 8.22
N TRP A 146 4.53 -18.04 8.52
CA TRP A 146 3.35 -17.80 9.36
C TRP A 146 3.78 -17.44 10.79
N GLN A 147 2.85 -16.86 11.54
CA GLN A 147 3.07 -16.62 12.97
C GLN A 147 3.32 -17.94 13.71
N ASP A 148 4.22 -17.91 14.69
CA ASP A 148 4.63 -19.08 15.48
C ASP A 148 3.63 -19.39 16.60
N ILE A 149 2.40 -19.69 16.18
CA ILE A 149 1.29 -20.10 17.02
C ILE A 149 0.52 -21.24 16.34
N ASP A 150 -0.12 -22.08 17.14
CA ASP A 150 -0.96 -23.16 16.61
C ASP A 150 -2.15 -22.59 15.80
N PRO A 151 -2.50 -23.17 14.64
CA PRO A 151 -1.98 -24.41 14.05
C PRO A 151 -0.78 -24.27 13.10
N ALA A 152 -0.37 -23.05 12.72
CA ALA A 152 0.65 -22.86 11.70
C ALA A 152 2.09 -23.12 12.19
N ASN A 153 2.36 -22.92 13.50
CA ASN A 153 3.63 -23.25 14.17
C ASN A 153 4.87 -22.73 13.42
N GLY A 154 4.79 -21.50 12.90
CA GLY A 154 5.93 -20.84 12.26
C GLY A 154 6.35 -21.43 10.90
N ARG A 155 5.54 -22.33 10.31
CA ARG A 155 5.88 -22.94 9.02
C ARG A 155 6.07 -21.86 7.94
N LYS A 156 6.88 -22.18 6.94
CA LYS A 156 7.07 -21.34 5.75
C LYS A 156 5.73 -21.11 5.03
N LEU A 157 5.51 -19.87 4.59
CA LEU A 157 4.42 -19.49 3.70
C LEU A 157 4.89 -19.70 2.26
N THR A 158 4.06 -20.36 1.45
CA THR A 158 4.37 -20.70 0.06
C THR A 158 3.35 -20.10 -0.90
N ALA A 159 3.65 -20.12 -2.20
CA ALA A 159 2.73 -19.74 -3.27
C ALA A 159 1.43 -20.57 -3.27
N GLU A 160 1.47 -21.83 -2.82
CA GLU A 160 0.27 -22.65 -2.69
C GLU A 160 -0.68 -22.10 -1.60
N ASP A 161 -0.13 -21.52 -0.53
CA ASP A 161 -0.95 -20.84 0.47
C ASP A 161 -1.63 -19.59 -0.08
N VAL A 162 -0.90 -18.84 -0.91
CA VAL A 162 -1.46 -17.67 -1.62
C VAL A 162 -2.60 -18.11 -2.52
N ARG A 163 -2.37 -19.13 -3.36
CA ARG A 163 -3.37 -19.71 -4.25
C ARG A 163 -4.61 -20.11 -3.47
N TRP A 164 -4.45 -20.93 -2.44
CA TRP A 164 -5.56 -21.40 -1.61
C TRP A 164 -6.34 -20.23 -0.98
N SER A 165 -5.64 -19.24 -0.44
CA SER A 165 -6.25 -18.08 0.21
C SER A 165 -7.09 -17.25 -0.77
N ILE A 166 -6.64 -17.06 -2.01
CA ILE A 166 -7.42 -16.32 -3.01
C ILE A 166 -8.59 -17.17 -3.52
N GLU A 167 -8.37 -18.47 -3.78
CA GLU A 167 -9.43 -19.40 -4.20
C GLU A 167 -10.54 -19.50 -3.13
N ARG A 168 -10.20 -19.41 -1.84
CA ARG A 168 -11.19 -19.33 -0.75
C ARG A 168 -12.21 -18.22 -0.99
N GLN A 169 -11.79 -17.04 -1.47
CA GLN A 169 -12.69 -15.91 -1.72
C GLN A 169 -13.60 -16.13 -2.93
N MET A 170 -13.19 -16.99 -3.87
CA MET A 170 -13.88 -17.27 -5.12
C MET A 170 -15.07 -18.20 -4.91
N THR A 171 -16.07 -17.75 -4.16
CA THR A 171 -17.28 -18.51 -3.85
C THR A 171 -18.52 -17.91 -4.51
N ASP A 172 -19.39 -18.75 -5.06
CA ASP A 172 -20.73 -18.39 -5.53
C ASP A 172 -21.75 -18.31 -4.37
N GLU A 173 -21.36 -18.68 -3.15
CA GLU A 173 -22.23 -18.63 -1.97
C GLU A 173 -22.48 -17.17 -1.54
N ALA A 174 -23.72 -16.71 -1.78
CA ALA A 174 -24.11 -15.33 -1.50
C ALA A 174 -23.87 -14.96 -0.02
N GLY A 175 -23.15 -13.86 0.19
CA GLY A 175 -22.89 -13.31 1.52
C GLY A 175 -21.73 -13.97 2.29
N LYS A 176 -21.14 -15.06 1.77
CA LYS A 176 -20.02 -15.74 2.45
C LYS A 176 -18.73 -14.93 2.41
N TYR A 177 -18.33 -14.45 1.24
CA TYR A 177 -17.18 -13.55 1.10
C TYR A 177 -17.58 -12.34 0.25
N GLN A 178 -17.54 -11.16 0.86
CA GLN A 178 -18.17 -9.95 0.32
C GLN A 178 -17.46 -9.42 -0.93
N HIS A 179 -16.19 -9.81 -1.12
CA HIS A 179 -15.33 -9.39 -2.21
C HIS A 179 -15.08 -10.50 -3.24
N ALA A 180 -15.90 -11.56 -3.26
CA ALA A 180 -15.77 -12.66 -4.23
C ALA A 180 -15.70 -12.17 -5.69
N TYR A 181 -16.44 -11.11 -6.02
CA TYR A 181 -16.49 -10.48 -7.34
C TYR A 181 -15.13 -9.92 -7.84
N PHE A 182 -14.13 -9.79 -6.98
CA PHE A 182 -12.77 -9.43 -7.38
C PHE A 182 -12.14 -10.47 -8.30
N PHE A 183 -12.50 -11.74 -8.12
CA PHE A 183 -11.82 -12.85 -8.80
C PHE A 183 -12.81 -13.80 -9.48
N LEU A 184 -13.98 -14.02 -8.86
CA LEU A 184 -15.02 -14.89 -9.37
C LEU A 184 -15.49 -14.44 -10.77
N GLY A 185 -15.42 -15.35 -11.75
CA GLY A 185 -15.78 -15.11 -13.15
C GLY A 185 -14.75 -14.32 -13.96
N ALA A 186 -13.71 -13.75 -13.34
CA ALA A 186 -12.61 -13.07 -14.01
C ALA A 186 -11.33 -13.93 -14.05
N VAL A 187 -11.07 -14.67 -12.97
CA VAL A 187 -9.95 -15.62 -12.85
C VAL A 187 -10.43 -17.00 -13.32
N ASP A 188 -9.72 -17.55 -14.31
CA ASP A 188 -9.93 -18.89 -14.84
C ASP A 188 -9.15 -19.93 -14.02
N SER A 189 -7.88 -19.66 -13.70
CA SER A 189 -7.08 -20.48 -12.82
C SER A 189 -6.04 -19.69 -12.04
N ILE A 190 -5.61 -20.25 -10.91
CA ILE A 190 -4.44 -19.79 -10.15
C ILE A 190 -3.50 -20.97 -10.04
N GLU A 191 -2.24 -20.76 -10.40
CA GLU A 191 -1.19 -21.77 -10.41
C GLU A 191 -0.06 -21.36 -9.46
N ALA A 192 0.46 -22.33 -8.72
CA ALA A 192 1.64 -22.21 -7.87
C ALA A 192 2.67 -23.27 -8.29
N PRO A 193 3.42 -23.06 -9.39
CA PRO A 193 4.32 -24.09 -9.92
C PRO A 193 5.54 -24.39 -9.02
N ASP A 194 5.85 -23.50 -8.09
CA ASP A 194 6.90 -23.64 -7.08
C ASP A 194 6.52 -22.85 -5.81
N ASP A 195 7.36 -22.89 -4.77
CA ASP A 195 7.11 -22.26 -3.47
C ASP A 195 6.92 -20.73 -3.53
N THR A 196 7.39 -20.07 -4.59
CA THR A 196 7.52 -18.60 -4.63
C THR A 196 6.80 -17.94 -5.80
N THR A 197 6.38 -18.70 -6.80
CA THR A 197 5.74 -18.17 -8.00
C THR A 197 4.23 -18.39 -7.94
N VAL A 198 3.45 -17.32 -8.11
CA VAL A 198 1.98 -17.38 -8.25
C VAL A 198 1.60 -16.82 -9.60
N THR A 199 0.88 -17.60 -10.40
CA THR A 199 0.40 -17.18 -11.72
C THR A 199 -1.12 -17.23 -11.78
N PHE A 200 -1.73 -16.11 -12.12
CA PHE A 200 -3.16 -15.97 -12.35
C PHE A 200 -3.44 -15.99 -13.85
N LYS A 201 -4.35 -16.87 -14.28
CA LYS A 201 -4.89 -16.93 -15.65
C LYS A 201 -6.29 -16.35 -15.65
N MET A 202 -6.52 -15.35 -16.48
CA MET A 202 -7.80 -14.65 -16.58
C MET A 202 -8.64 -15.20 -17.71
N SER A 203 -9.97 -15.21 -17.52
CA SER A 203 -10.93 -15.58 -18.56
C SER A 203 -11.07 -14.51 -19.65
N LYS A 204 -10.67 -13.27 -19.34
CA LYS A 204 -10.74 -12.09 -20.22
C LYS A 204 -9.76 -11.01 -19.75
N PRO A 205 -9.44 -10.01 -20.59
CA PRO A 205 -8.64 -8.87 -20.13
C PRO A 205 -9.29 -8.20 -18.92
N TYR A 206 -8.54 -8.07 -17.83
CA TYR A 206 -9.09 -7.68 -16.53
C TYR A 206 -8.34 -6.49 -15.93
N ALA A 207 -8.81 -5.29 -16.25
CA ALA A 207 -8.20 -4.03 -15.81
C ALA A 207 -8.07 -3.83 -14.29
N PRO A 208 -9.03 -4.23 -13.43
CA PRO A 208 -8.96 -3.92 -12.00
C PRO A 208 -8.04 -4.84 -11.19
N MET A 209 -7.43 -5.85 -11.82
CA MET A 209 -6.63 -6.89 -11.15
C MET A 209 -5.60 -6.32 -10.15
N MET A 210 -4.86 -5.28 -10.57
CA MET A 210 -3.84 -4.66 -9.71
C MET A 210 -4.43 -4.04 -8.45
N SER A 211 -5.54 -3.32 -8.58
CA SER A 211 -6.22 -2.66 -7.45
C SER A 211 -6.86 -3.68 -6.51
N TYR A 212 -7.37 -4.79 -7.05
CA TYR A 212 -7.97 -5.85 -6.24
C TYR A 212 -6.92 -6.67 -5.49
N LEU A 213 -5.79 -7.00 -6.12
CA LEU A 213 -4.65 -7.60 -5.41
C LEU A 213 -4.04 -6.67 -4.34
N ALA A 214 -4.16 -5.35 -4.50
CA ALA A 214 -3.68 -4.35 -3.54
C ALA A 214 -4.68 -4.03 -2.41
N SER A 215 -5.89 -4.59 -2.49
CA SER A 215 -6.97 -4.32 -1.55
C SER A 215 -6.67 -4.93 -0.17
N PRO A 216 -7.01 -4.24 0.94
CA PRO A 216 -6.86 -4.84 2.28
C PRO A 216 -7.73 -6.09 2.48
N TRP A 217 -8.71 -6.33 1.62
CA TRP A 217 -9.61 -7.49 1.66
C TRP A 217 -9.02 -8.73 0.97
N THR A 218 -7.85 -8.64 0.35
CA THR A 218 -7.18 -9.74 -0.36
C THR A 218 -5.86 -10.14 0.29
N VAL A 219 -5.69 -9.79 1.58
CA VAL A 219 -4.61 -10.31 2.41
C VAL A 219 -4.65 -11.85 2.45
N ILE A 220 -3.47 -12.45 2.65
CA ILE A 220 -3.31 -13.90 2.60
C ILE A 220 -3.61 -14.49 3.98
N VAL A 221 -4.62 -15.37 4.02
CA VAL A 221 -5.06 -16.04 5.24
C VAL A 221 -4.54 -17.48 5.31
N ASN A 222 -4.31 -17.96 6.53
CA ASN A 222 -3.75 -19.29 6.76
C ASN A 222 -4.82 -20.39 6.66
N ARG A 223 -4.54 -21.43 5.87
CA ARG A 223 -5.44 -22.57 5.65
C ARG A 223 -5.73 -23.36 6.92
N GLU A 224 -4.70 -23.71 7.66
CA GLU A 224 -4.85 -24.56 8.85
C GLU A 224 -5.69 -23.86 9.93
N ALA A 225 -5.56 -22.54 10.07
CA ALA A 225 -6.39 -21.74 10.96
C ALA A 225 -7.86 -21.80 10.55
N VAL A 226 -8.17 -21.63 9.26
CA VAL A 226 -9.54 -21.76 8.76
C VAL A 226 -10.09 -23.17 9.01
N GLU A 227 -9.30 -24.22 8.73
CA GLU A 227 -9.73 -25.61 8.95
C GLU A 227 -9.95 -25.93 10.44
N LYS A 228 -9.12 -25.37 11.34
CA LYS A 228 -9.22 -25.58 12.77
C LYS A 228 -10.40 -24.84 13.40
N TYR A 229 -10.59 -23.57 13.05
CA TYR A 229 -11.59 -22.70 13.68
C TYR A 229 -12.94 -22.70 12.94
N GLY A 230 -12.99 -23.22 11.71
CA GLY A 230 -14.15 -23.18 10.82
C GLY A 230 -14.24 -21.87 10.03
N ASP A 231 -13.99 -20.75 10.70
CA ASP A 231 -13.86 -19.43 10.10
C ASP A 231 -12.85 -18.55 10.87
N LEU A 232 -12.56 -17.36 10.34
CA LEU A 232 -11.67 -16.38 10.97
C LEU A 232 -12.47 -15.23 11.58
N THR A 233 -13.78 -15.38 11.79
CA THR A 233 -14.61 -14.27 12.25
C THR A 233 -14.24 -13.84 13.65
N GLU A 234 -13.82 -14.78 14.51
CA GLU A 234 -13.40 -14.52 15.89
C GLU A 234 -11.95 -14.95 16.20
N ASN A 235 -11.24 -15.49 15.22
CA ASN A 235 -9.85 -15.95 15.35
C ASN A 235 -9.02 -15.39 14.21
N ALA A 236 -7.73 -15.15 14.46
CA ALA A 236 -6.84 -14.64 13.44
C ALA A 236 -5.44 -15.27 13.55
N LEU A 237 -4.89 -15.67 12.41
CA LEU A 237 -3.52 -16.13 12.27
C LEU A 237 -3.04 -15.70 10.88
N GLY A 238 -2.05 -14.82 10.85
CA GLY A 238 -1.45 -14.33 9.62
C GLY A 238 0.06 -14.47 9.60
N SER A 239 0.68 -13.66 8.76
CA SER A 239 2.14 -13.55 8.59
C SER A 239 2.67 -12.16 8.97
N GLY A 240 1.77 -11.30 9.46
CA GLY A 240 2.02 -9.89 9.76
C GLY A 240 2.83 -9.63 11.03
N PRO A 241 3.14 -8.34 11.28
CA PRO A 241 3.98 -7.90 12.38
C PRO A 241 3.32 -8.02 13.76
N PHE A 242 2.01 -8.27 13.85
CA PHE A 242 1.31 -8.43 15.12
C PHE A 242 0.51 -9.73 15.17
N ILE A 243 0.62 -10.45 16.29
CA ILE A 243 -0.07 -11.70 16.59
C ILE A 243 -1.35 -11.37 17.36
N PHE A 244 -2.48 -11.95 16.94
CA PHE A 244 -3.74 -11.85 17.67
C PHE A 244 -3.63 -12.50 19.05
N ASP A 245 -4.03 -11.76 20.09
CA ASP A 245 -4.00 -12.22 21.48
C ASP A 245 -5.42 -12.52 21.98
N LYS A 246 -6.27 -11.49 22.03
CA LYS A 246 -7.63 -11.61 22.57
C LYS A 246 -8.59 -10.64 21.93
N TRP A 247 -9.82 -11.09 21.73
CA TRP A 247 -10.95 -10.21 21.45
C TRP A 247 -11.97 -10.25 22.59
N GLU A 248 -12.16 -9.10 23.22
CA GLU A 248 -13.24 -8.83 24.17
C GLU A 248 -14.30 -8.01 23.43
N LYS A 249 -15.38 -8.68 22.98
CA LYS A 249 -16.44 -8.06 22.17
C LYS A 249 -16.94 -6.77 22.83
N ASP A 250 -17.09 -5.73 22.00
CA ASP A 250 -17.47 -4.37 22.39
C ASP A 250 -16.54 -3.65 23.39
N VAL A 251 -15.40 -4.26 23.75
CA VAL A 251 -14.42 -3.68 24.70
C VAL A 251 -13.10 -3.39 24.01
N ARG A 252 -12.40 -4.41 23.50
CA ARG A 252 -11.10 -4.26 22.82
C ARG A 252 -10.68 -5.51 22.06
N VAL A 253 -9.85 -5.30 21.04
CA VAL A 253 -9.01 -6.33 20.42
C VAL A 253 -7.58 -6.05 20.80
N SER A 254 -6.88 -7.06 21.29
CA SER A 254 -5.47 -6.99 21.68
C SER A 254 -4.62 -7.80 20.72
N VAL A 255 -3.48 -7.22 20.35
CA VAL A 255 -2.44 -7.87 19.53
C VAL A 255 -1.08 -7.65 20.18
N THR A 256 -0.16 -8.59 19.97
CA THR A 256 1.21 -8.51 20.48
C THR A 256 2.20 -8.48 19.32
N ALA A 257 3.38 -7.89 19.50
CA ALA A 257 4.39 -7.86 18.44
C ALA A 257 4.83 -9.29 18.08
N ASN A 258 4.92 -9.59 16.79
CA ASN A 258 5.45 -10.85 16.27
C ASN A 258 6.99 -10.81 16.33
N PRO A 259 7.64 -11.56 17.24
CA PRO A 259 9.10 -11.53 17.37
C PRO A 259 9.82 -12.14 16.15
N ASN A 260 9.10 -12.96 15.37
CA ASN A 260 9.62 -13.69 14.21
C ASN A 260 9.13 -13.07 12.89
N TYR A 261 8.73 -11.79 12.88
CA TYR A 261 8.26 -11.15 11.66
C TYR A 261 9.35 -11.12 10.58
N TRP A 262 9.00 -11.59 9.39
CA TRP A 262 9.95 -11.86 8.30
C TRP A 262 10.55 -10.59 7.68
N LYS A 263 9.82 -9.46 7.75
CA LYS A 263 10.28 -8.16 7.27
C LYS A 263 10.87 -7.37 8.44
N LYS A 264 12.20 -7.42 8.56
CA LYS A 264 12.94 -6.64 9.57
C LYS A 264 13.05 -5.18 9.13
N ASP A 265 13.02 -4.29 10.12
CA ASP A 265 13.25 -2.84 9.95
C ASP A 265 14.69 -2.51 9.54
#